data_AF-A0A6N3G5R7-F1
#
_entry.id   AF-A0A6N3G5R7-F1
#
_cell.length_a   1.000
_cell.length_b   1.000
_cell.length_c   1.000
_cell.angle_alpha   90.00
_cell.angle_beta   90.00
_cell.angle_gamma   90.00
#
_symmetry.space_group_name_H-M   'P 1'
#
loop_
_entity.id
_entity.type
_entity.pdbx_description
1 polymer ?
#
loop_
_entity_poly.entity_id
_entity_poly.type
_entity_poly.pdbx_seq_one_letter_code
_entity_poly.pdbx_strand_id
1 'polypeptide(L)' 'MKKCLYCNKKLKEDYFSNKIGNFCSEDHFDDYLKSLTKEEYVALQHSFCVCSDD' A
#
# COMPACT_ATOMS: atom_id res chain seq x y z
N MET A 1 -11.69 -12.16 -3.26
CA MET A 1 -10.36 -12.25 -3.91
C MET A 1 -9.65 -10.92 -3.74
N LYS A 2 -8.48 -10.91 -3.10
CA LYS A 2 -7.66 -9.70 -2.94
C LYS A 2 -6.97 -9.36 -4.28
N LYS A 3 -6.63 -8.09 -4.48
CA LYS A 3 -5.89 -7.60 -5.65
C LYS A 3 -4.64 -6.86 -5.19
N CYS A 4 -3.59 -6.90 -6.01
CA CYS A 4 -2.40 -6.09 -5.80
C CYS A 4 -2.75 -4.61 -6.04
N LEU A 5 -2.46 -3.73 -5.08
CA LEU A 5 -2.72 -2.29 -5.23
C LEU A 5 -1.86 -1.64 -6.33
N TYR A 6 -0.70 -2.20 -6.64
CA TYR A 6 0.19 -1.71 -7.70
C TYR A 6 -0.26 -2.18 -9.10
N CYS A 7 -0.22 -3.49 -9.35
CA CYS A 7 -0.42 -4.04 -10.69
C CYS A 7 -1.87 -4.46 -10.98
N ASN A 8 -2.79 -4.29 -10.03
CA ASN A 8 -4.22 -4.65 -10.11
C ASN A 8 -4.53 -6.13 -10.41
N LYS A 9 -3.52 -7.00 -10.44
CA LYS A 9 -3.70 -8.44 -10.63
C LYS A 9 -4.36 -9.07 -9.41
N LYS A 10 -5.17 -10.10 -9.65
CA LYS A 10 -5.75 -10.93 -8.57
C LYS A 10 -4.63 -11.65 -7.83
N LEU A 11 -4.65 -11.55 -6.51
CA LEU A 11 -3.71 -12.25 -5.63
C LEU A 11 -4.22 -13.67 -5.38
N LYS A 12 -3.28 -14.62 -5.36
CA LYS A 12 -3.51 -16.03 -5.00
C LYS A 12 -3.21 -16.23 -3.51
N GLU A 13 -2.80 -17.42 -3.07
CA GLU A 13 -2.55 -17.74 -1.66
C GLU A 13 -1.24 -17.13 -1.14
N ASP A 14 -0.20 -17.04 -1.98
CA ASP A 14 1.11 -16.48 -1.62
C ASP A 14 1.19 -15.00 -2.06
N TYR A 15 0.86 -14.09 -1.14
CA TYR A 15 0.88 -12.64 -1.39
C TYR A 15 1.41 -11.88 -0.17
N PHE A 16 2.04 -10.75 -0.44
CA PHE A 16 2.52 -9.84 0.59
C PHE A 16 1.38 -8.97 1.11
N SER A 17 1.11 -9.02 2.42
CA SER A 17 0.06 -8.23 3.06
C SER A 17 0.65 -7.36 4.16
N ASN A 18 0.31 -6.08 4.17
CA ASN A 18 0.73 -5.14 5.22
C ASN A 18 -0.44 -4.21 5.62
N LYS A 19 -0.16 -3.19 6.44
CA LYS A 19 -1.17 -2.21 6.88
C LYS A 19 -1.72 -1.33 5.75
N ILE A 20 -0.99 -1.19 4.65
CA ILE A 20 -1.35 -0.38 3.47
C ILE A 20 -2.29 -1.16 2.56
N GLY A 21 -2.02 -2.45 2.37
CA GLY A 21 -2.86 -3.30 1.55
C GLY A 21 -2.21 -4.63 1.21
N ASN A 22 -2.58 -5.17 0.06
CA ASN A 22 -2.10 -6.46 -0.43
C ASN A 22 -1.33 -6.26 -1.74
N PHE A 23 -0.23 -6.98 -1.90
CA PHE A 23 0.72 -6.86 -3.00
C PHE A 23 1.19 -8.24 -3.46
N CYS A 24 1.70 -8.33 -4.70
CA CYS A 24 2.27 -9.57 -5.20
C CYS A 24 3.56 -9.95 -4.45
N SER A 25 4.33 -8.96 -4.02
CA SER A 25 5.63 -9.09 -3.35
C SER A 25 5.98 -7.78 -2.64
N GLU A 26 7.08 -7.77 -1.88
CA GLU A 26 7.66 -6.55 -1.32
C GLU A 26 8.12 -5.56 -2.41
N ASP A 27 8.67 -6.03 -3.54
CA ASP A 27 8.99 -5.17 -4.69
C ASP A 27 7.78 -4.35 -5.16
N HIS A 28 6.62 -4.99 -5.31
CA HIS A 28 5.40 -4.28 -5.72
C HIS A 28 4.90 -3.29 -4.67
N PHE A 29 5.22 -3.51 -3.40
CA PHE A 29 4.93 -2.54 -2.36
C PHE A 29 5.84 -1.31 -2.46
N ASP A 30 7.13 -1.53 -2.67
CA ASP A 30 8.10 -0.45 -2.87
C ASP A 30 7.80 0.37 -4.14
N ASP A 31 7.48 -0.30 -5.25
CA ASP A 31 7.04 0.36 -6.50
C ASP A 31 5.73 1.13 -6.32
N TYR A 32 4.79 0.61 -5.54
CA TYR A 32 3.57 1.32 -5.19
C TYR A 32 3.91 2.63 -4.47
N LEU A 33 4.74 2.58 -3.42
CA LEU A 33 5.13 3.77 -2.68
C LEU A 33 5.83 4.81 -3.57
N LYS A 34 6.69 4.38 -4.50
CA LYS A 34 7.36 5.26 -5.46
C LYS A 34 6.42 5.84 -6.52
N SER A 35 5.33 5.14 -6.83
CA SER A 35 4.32 5.60 -7.78
C SER A 35 3.37 6.66 -7.22
N LEU A 36 3.32 6.81 -5.89
CA LEU A 36 2.49 7.82 -5.24
C LEU A 36 3.05 9.22 -5.49
N THR A 37 2.13 10.18 -5.68
CA THR A 37 2.52 11.58 -5.61
C THR A 37 2.89 11.93 -4.16
N LYS A 38 3.56 13.07 -3.98
CA LYS A 38 3.89 13.56 -2.64
C LYS A 38 2.65 13.69 -1.75
N GLU A 39 1.53 14.16 -2.30
CA GLU A 39 0.27 14.33 -1.58
C GLU A 39 -0.34 12.99 -1.16
N GLU A 40 -0.39 12.02 -2.09
CA GLU A 40 -0.90 10.68 -1.81
C GLU A 40 -0.04 9.95 -0.77
N TYR A 41 1.29 10.08 -0.87
CA TYR A 41 2.22 9.49 0.10
C TYR A 41 2.06 10.12 1.49
N VAL A 42 1.87 11.44 1.56
CA VAL A 42 1.60 12.17 2.82
C VAL A 42 0.26 11.73 3.41
N ALA A 43 -0.82 11.69 2.63
CA ALA A 43 -2.12 11.21 3.07
C ALA A 43 -2.05 9.76 3.58
N LEU A 44 -1.29 8.91 2.88
CA LEU A 44 -1.04 7.55 3.28
C LEU A 44 -0.32 7.49 4.64
N GLN A 45 0.73 8.28 4.85
CA GLN A 45 1.39 8.37 6.17
C GLN A 45 0.46 8.89 7.26
N HIS A 46 -0.35 9.91 6.98
CA HIS A 46 -1.34 10.44 7.93
C HIS A 46 -2.40 9.41 8.30
N SER A 47 -2.76 8.50 7.39
CA SER A 47 -3.68 7.39 7.71
C SER A 47 -3.12 6.42 8.76
N PHE A 48 -1.79 6.39 8.93
CA PHE A 48 -1.11 5.60 9.97
C PHE A 48 -0.66 6.42 11.17
N CYS A 49 -0.44 7.74 11.00
CA CYS A 49 -0.24 8.63 12.14
C CYS A 49 -1.60 8.86 12.81
N VAL A 50 -1.80 8.19 13.95
CA VAL A 50 -2.66 8.70 15.03
C VAL A 50 -2.04 9.97 15.60
N CYS A 51 -1.93 10.99 14.76
CA CYS A 51 -1.76 12.35 15.21
C CYS A 51 -3.17 12.75 15.69
N SER A 52 -3.54 12.27 16.88
CA SER A 52 -4.70 12.74 17.62
C SER A 52 -4.51 14.25 17.76
N ASP A 53 -5.35 15.00 17.04
CA ASP A 53 -5.54 16.43 17.24
C ASP A 53 -6.07 16.59 18.68
N ASP A 54 -5.19 17.05 19.57
CA ASP A 54 -5.52 17.55 20.92
C ASP A 54 -5.85 19.04 20.81
#